data_AF-A0A6F9APM0-F1
#
_entry.id   AF-A0A6F9APM0-F1
#
_cell.length_a   1.000
_cell.length_b   1.000
_cell.length_c   1.000
_cell.angle_alpha   90.00
_cell.angle_beta   90.00
_cell.angle_gamma   90.00
#
_symmetry.space_group_name_H-M   'P 1'
#
loop_
_entity.id
_entity.type
_entity.pdbx_description
1 polymer ?
#
loop_
_entity_poly.entity_id
_entity_poly.type
_entity_poly.pdbx_seq_one_letter_code
_entity_poly.pdbx_strand_id
1 'polypeptide(L)'
;MEYKAMNQEKLAKLQALVRIGGKVNMIKDDGTVIHFNNPKVQASLSANTFAITGHAENKQLTEMLPGILSQLGADSLTSLRKLAEQFPRQDRQTDTDRQRDNF
;
A
#
# COMPACT_ATOMS: atom_id res chain seq x y z
N MET A 1 -16.74 -1.07 26.81
CA MET A 1 -15.27 -0.89 26.70
C MET A 1 -15.01 0.50 26.16
N GLU A 2 -14.33 1.35 26.92
CA GLU A 2 -13.99 2.72 26.52
C GLU A 2 -12.61 2.71 25.84
N TYR A 3 -12.54 3.04 24.57
CA TYR A 3 -11.26 3.11 23.86
C TYR A 3 -10.53 4.41 24.22
N LYS A 4 -9.47 4.31 25.04
CA LYS A 4 -8.58 5.44 25.31
C LYS A 4 -7.65 5.67 24.11
N ALA A 5 -7.86 6.77 23.40
CA ALA A 5 -6.95 7.19 22.33
C ALA A 5 -5.52 7.46 22.88
N MET A 6 -4.52 7.03 22.11
CA MET A 6 -3.10 7.31 22.35
C MET A 6 -2.84 8.78 21.92
N ASN A 7 -2.41 9.64 22.85
CA ASN A 7 -2.11 11.05 22.57
C ASN A 7 -0.59 11.31 22.56
N GLN A 8 -0.18 12.50 22.13
CA GLN A 8 1.25 12.85 21.97
C GLN A 8 2.04 12.77 23.28
N GLU A 9 1.41 13.10 24.41
CA GLU A 9 2.06 13.10 25.73
C GLU A 9 2.39 11.67 26.21
N LYS A 10 1.46 10.72 26.05
CA LYS A 10 1.70 9.30 26.39
C LYS A 10 2.81 8.71 25.54
N LEU A 11 2.91 9.12 24.29
CA LEU A 11 3.90 8.62 23.36
C LEU A 11 5.31 9.17 23.63
N ALA A 12 5.43 10.39 24.14
CA ALA A 12 6.71 10.97 24.57
C ALA A 12 7.38 10.14 25.69
N LYS A 13 6.59 9.53 26.58
CA LYS A 13 7.09 8.66 27.66
C LYS A 13 7.73 7.36 27.15
N LEU A 14 7.44 6.97 25.91
CA LEU A 14 8.03 5.79 25.26
C LEU A 14 9.34 6.10 24.50
N GLN A 15 9.93 7.28 24.72
CA GLN A 15 11.11 7.75 24.00
C GLN A 15 10.92 7.70 22.47
N ALA A 16 9.71 8.02 22.01
CA ALA A 16 9.36 7.88 20.61
C ALA A 16 10.12 8.91 19.74
N LEU A 17 10.78 8.43 18.68
CA LEU A 17 11.38 9.28 17.67
C LEU A 17 10.30 9.81 16.74
N VAL A 18 10.32 11.12 16.49
CA VAL A 18 9.41 11.77 15.54
C VAL A 18 10.10 11.89 14.19
N ARG A 19 9.47 11.37 13.14
CA ARG A 19 9.90 11.51 11.74
C ARG A 19 8.80 12.15 10.93
N ILE A 20 9.16 13.15 10.14
CA ILE A 20 8.26 13.89 9.25
C ILE A 20 8.69 13.63 7.81
N GLY A 21 7.73 13.29 6.95
CA GLY A 21 7.95 13.07 5.52
C GLY A 21 8.15 11.60 5.12
N GLY A 22 8.12 11.35 3.81
CA GLY A 22 8.10 10.00 3.23
C GLY A 22 6.67 9.50 2.98
N LYS A 23 6.51 8.18 2.85
CA LYS A 23 5.22 7.53 2.60
C LYS A 23 5.06 6.35 3.56
N VAL A 24 3.84 6.13 4.04
CA VAL A 24 3.50 4.91 4.78
C VAL A 24 2.33 4.24 4.08
N ASN A 25 2.46 2.94 3.87
CA ASN A 25 1.42 2.09 3.30
C ASN A 25 1.04 1.03 4.33
N MET A 26 -0.25 0.95 4.65
CA MET A 26 -0.81 -0.18 5.38
C MET A 26 -1.54 -1.06 4.37
N ILE A 27 -0.95 -2.21 4.05
CA ILE A 27 -1.53 -3.18 3.12
C ILE A 27 -2.49 -4.06 3.89
N LYS A 28 -3.72 -4.14 3.41
CA LYS A 28 -4.76 -5.03 3.94
C LYS A 28 -4.78 -6.36 3.17
N ASP A 29 -5.34 -7.37 3.79
CA ASP A 29 -5.54 -8.71 3.22
C ASP A 29 -6.61 -8.73 2.10
N ASP A 30 -7.57 -7.79 2.15
CA ASP A 30 -8.60 -7.57 1.13
C ASP A 30 -8.08 -6.98 -0.20
N GLY A 31 -6.77 -6.71 -0.31
CA GLY A 31 -6.15 -6.14 -1.51
C GLY A 31 -6.25 -4.62 -1.61
N THR A 32 -6.74 -3.94 -0.57
CA THR A 32 -6.74 -2.48 -0.47
C THR A 32 -5.55 -1.98 0.36
N VAL A 33 -5.19 -0.71 0.18
CA VAL A 33 -4.06 -0.07 0.88
C VAL A 33 -4.55 1.23 1.50
N ILE A 34 -4.24 1.43 2.78
CA ILE A 34 -4.34 2.75 3.40
C ILE A 34 -3.01 3.47 3.16
N HIS A 35 -3.06 4.47 2.29
CA HIS A 35 -1.92 5.26 1.87
C HIS A 35 -1.84 6.58 2.65
N PHE A 36 -0.66 6.86 3.20
CA PHE A 36 -0.33 8.15 3.80
C PHE A 36 0.82 8.80 3.05
N ASN A 37 0.58 10.00 2.52
CA ASN A 37 1.62 10.82 1.92
C ASN A 37 2.10 11.88 2.91
N ASN A 38 3.42 11.95 3.13
CA ASN A 38 4.06 12.84 4.10
C ASN A 38 3.41 12.82 5.51
N PRO A 39 3.14 11.64 6.12
CA PRO A 39 2.59 11.62 7.47
C PRO A 39 3.61 12.10 8.52
N LYS A 40 3.09 12.50 9.68
CA LYS A 40 3.86 12.55 10.91
C LYS A 40 3.88 11.15 11.50
N VAL A 41 5.08 10.59 11.66
CA VAL A 41 5.28 9.27 12.26
C VAL A 41 6.00 9.44 13.59
N GLN A 42 5.50 8.78 14.61
CA GLN A 42 6.13 8.70 15.91
C GLN A 42 6.34 7.23 16.23
N ALA A 43 7.58 6.83 16.52
CA ALA A 43 7.94 5.43 16.66
C ALA A 43 8.71 5.19 17.96
N SER A 44 8.25 4.25 18.76
CA SER A 44 9.03 3.66 19.84
C SER A 44 9.53 2.29 19.36
N LEU A 45 10.80 2.23 18.95
CA LEU A 45 11.41 1.00 18.45
C LEU A 45 11.57 -0.05 19.56
N SER A 46 11.85 0.39 20.79
CA SER A 46 11.94 -0.51 21.95
C SER A 46 10.60 -1.18 22.27
N ALA A 47 9.49 -0.50 22.01
CA ALA A 47 8.14 -1.02 22.22
C ALA A 47 7.48 -1.53 20.92
N ASN A 48 8.20 -1.60 19.80
CA ASN A 48 7.66 -1.95 18.48
C ASN A 48 6.34 -1.24 18.13
N THR A 49 6.21 0.03 18.55
CA THR A 49 4.95 0.78 18.46
C THR A 49 5.12 2.00 17.56
N PHE A 50 4.22 2.14 16.58
CA PHE A 50 4.19 3.25 15.65
C PHE A 50 2.84 3.97 15.75
N ALA A 51 2.87 5.29 15.89
CA ALA A 51 1.72 6.16 15.73
C ALA A 51 1.91 6.99 14.45
N ILE A 52 0.94 6.89 13.55
CA ILE A 52 0.96 7.57 12.25
C ILE A 52 -0.22 8.54 12.24
N THR A 53 0.05 9.81 11.90
CA THR A 53 -0.97 10.85 11.82
C THR A 53 -0.79 11.63 10.51
N GLY A 54 -1.86 11.77 9.76
CA GLY A 54 -1.87 12.45 8.47
C GLY A 54 -3.14 12.11 7.68
N HIS A 55 -3.23 12.66 6.47
CA HIS A 55 -4.31 12.34 5.55
C HIS A 55 -4.16 10.90 5.04
N ALA A 56 -5.24 10.11 5.19
CA ALA A 56 -5.30 8.72 4.76
C ALA A 56 -6.14 8.60 3.49
N GLU A 57 -5.61 7.93 2.47
CA GLU A 57 -6.33 7.60 1.25
C GLU A 57 -6.46 6.08 1.14
N ASN A 58 -7.67 5.57 0.91
CA ASN A 58 -7.85 4.18 0.54
C ASN A 58 -7.63 4.05 -0.98
N LYS A 59 -6.69 3.18 -1.39
CA LYS A 59 -6.39 2.87 -2.78
C LYS A 59 -6.43 1.38 -3.03
N GLN A 60 -6.67 0.95 -4.26
CA GLN A 60 -6.43 -0.45 -4.63
C GLN A 60 -4.93 -0.72 -4.76
N LEU A 61 -4.48 -1.90 -4.34
CA LEU A 61 -3.08 -2.31 -4.47
C LEU A 61 -2.58 -2.22 -5.92
N THR A 62 -3.46 -2.51 -6.88
CA THR A 62 -3.19 -2.45 -8.32
C THR A 62 -2.85 -1.05 -8.83
N GLU A 63 -3.42 0.00 -8.21
CA GLU A 63 -3.14 1.41 -8.58
C GLU A 63 -1.76 1.88 -8.14
N MET A 64 -1.13 1.17 -7.20
CA MET A 64 0.19 1.52 -6.64
C MET A 64 1.36 0.78 -7.31
N LEU A 65 1.08 0.00 -8.37
CA LEU A 65 2.09 -0.73 -9.12
C LEU A 65 2.87 0.19 -10.09
N PRO A 66 4.17 -0.07 -10.33
CA PRO A 66 5.00 -1.12 -9.72
C PRO A 66 5.63 -0.70 -8.38
N GLY A 67 5.47 0.56 -7.95
CA GLY A 67 6.23 1.14 -6.83
C GLY A 67 6.04 0.43 -5.49
N ILE A 68 4.84 -0.10 -5.24
CA ILE A 68 4.51 -0.82 -4.01
C ILE A 68 5.26 -2.16 -3.87
N LEU A 69 5.76 -2.74 -4.98
CA LEU A 69 6.43 -4.05 -4.96
C LEU A 69 7.66 -4.08 -4.07
N SER A 70 8.38 -2.96 -3.95
CA SER A 70 9.57 -2.83 -3.08
C SER A 70 9.24 -2.85 -1.58
N GLN A 71 7.97 -2.66 -1.21
CA GLN A 71 7.50 -2.63 0.17
C GLN A 71 6.75 -3.92 0.53
N LEU A 72 6.37 -4.72 -0.47
CA LEU A 72 5.76 -6.02 -0.30
C LEU A 72 6.85 -7.06 -0.04
N GLY A 73 6.66 -7.88 0.98
CA GLY A 73 7.45 -9.10 1.18
C GLY A 73 7.04 -10.20 0.20
N ALA A 74 7.80 -11.29 0.16
CA ALA A 74 7.54 -12.46 -0.69
C ALA A 74 6.12 -13.04 -0.49
N ASP A 75 5.62 -13.01 0.74
CA ASP A 75 4.28 -13.52 1.08
C ASP A 75 3.17 -12.65 0.45
N SER A 76 3.30 -11.33 0.51
CA SER A 76 2.31 -10.40 -0.08
C SER A 76 2.32 -10.43 -1.61
N LEU A 77 3.45 -10.77 -2.24
CA LEU A 77 3.53 -10.99 -3.70
C LEU A 77 2.73 -12.23 -4.14
N THR A 78 2.65 -13.26 -3.31
CA THR A 78 1.83 -14.45 -3.59
C THR A 78 0.35 -14.08 -3.60
N SER A 79 -0.11 -13.28 -2.64
CA SER A 79 -1.49 -12.76 -2.61
C SER A 79 -1.78 -11.83 -3.79
N LEU A 80 -0.83 -10.97 -4.14
CA LEU A 80 -0.94 -10.11 -5.32
C LEU A 80 -1.02 -10.91 -6.62
N ARG A 81 -0.24 -11.99 -6.76
CA ARG A 81 -0.28 -12.85 -7.94
C ARG A 81 -1.65 -13.53 -8.09
N LYS A 82 -2.20 -14.05 -7.00
CA LYS A 82 -3.56 -14.62 -7.00
C LYS A 82 -4.62 -13.59 -7.41
N LEU A 83 -4.47 -12.34 -6.96
CA LEU A 83 -5.35 -11.25 -7.37
C LEU A 83 -5.16 -10.92 -8.87
N ALA A 84 -3.93 -10.85 -9.36
CA ALA A 84 -3.61 -10.60 -10.76
C ALA A 84 -4.14 -11.70 -11.70
N GLU A 85 -4.15 -12.95 -11.25
CA GLU A 85 -4.70 -14.09 -12.00
C GLU A 85 -6.23 -14.04 -12.14
N GLN A 86 -6.93 -13.33 -11.24
CA GLN A 86 -8.38 -13.09 -11.34
C GLN A 86 -8.75 -11.97 -12.31
N PHE A 87 -7.79 -11.11 -12.69
CA PHE A 87 -8.03 -10.16 -13.77
C PHE A 87 -7.98 -10.90 -15.11
N PRO A 88 -9.03 -10.80 -15.95
CA PRO A 88 -8.96 -11.35 -17.28
C PRO A 88 -7.78 -10.71 -18.00
N ARG A 89 -6.89 -11.55 -18.54
CA ARG A 89 -5.84 -11.09 -19.45
C ARG A 89 -6.55 -10.39 -20.59
N GLN A 90 -6.42 -9.06 -20.67
CA GLN A 90 -6.77 -8.36 -21.89
C GLN A 90 -5.75 -8.80 -22.95
N ASP A 91 -6.02 -9.92 -23.61
CA ASP A 91 -5.37 -10.28 -24.86
C ASP A 91 -5.73 -9.17 -25.85
N ARG A 92 -4.78 -8.26 -26.07
CA ARG A 92 -4.79 -7.41 -27.25
C ARG A 92 -4.51 -8.30 -28.45
N GLN A 93 -5.58 -8.90 -28.96
CA GLN A 93 -5.57 -9.54 -30.26
C GLN A 93 -5.48 -8.42 -31.30
N THR A 94 -4.25 -8.15 -31.74
CA THR A 94 -4.00 -7.31 -32.92
C THR A 94 -4.46 -8.11 -34.14
N ASP A 95 -5.72 -7.93 -34.54
CA ASP A 95 -6.19 -8.29 -35.87
C ASP A 95 -5.51 -7.37 -36.89
N THR A 96 -4.29 -7.74 -37.31
CA THR A 96 -3.66 -7.22 -38.53
C THR A 96 -3.57 -8.35 -39.53
N ASP A 97 -4.72 -8.80 -40.04
CA ASP A 97 -4.72 -9.88 -41.04
C ASP A 97 -5.92 -9.83 -42.00
N ARG A 98 -6.32 -8.65 -42.51
CA ARG A 98 -7.22 -8.54 -43.69
C ARG A 98 -7.01 -7.26 -44.48
N GLN A 99 -6.07 -7.27 -45.42
CA GLN A 99 -6.22 -6.74 -46.79
C GLN A 99 -4.85 -6.69 -47.50
N ARG A 100 -4.43 -7.85 -47.99
CA ARG A 100 -3.77 -7.93 -49.29
C ARG A 100 -4.70 -8.71 -50.20
N ASP A 101 -4.60 -8.40 -51.50
CA ASP A 101 -5.30 -9.04 -52.62
C ASP A 101 -6.51 -8.24 -53.14
N ASN A 102 -6.21 -7.08 -53.72
CA ASN A 102 -6.92 -6.58 -54.90
C ASN A 102 -5.92 -6.52 -56.07
N PHE A 103 -5.95 -7.53 -56.95
CA PHE A 103 -5.52 -7.47 -58.35
C PHE A 103 -6.62 -8.12 -59.20
#